data_AF-A0A163ITW4-F1
#
_entry.id   AF-A0A163ITW4-F1
#
_cell.length_a   1.000
_cell.length_b   1.000
_cell.length_c   1.000
_cell.angle_alpha   90.00
_cell.angle_beta   90.00
_cell.angle_gamma   90.00
#
_symmetry.space_group_name_H-M   'P 1'
#
loop_
_entity.id
_entity.type
_entity.pdbx_description
1 polymer ?
#
loop_
_entity_poly.entity_id
_entity_poly.type
_entity_poly.pdbx_seq_one_letter_code
_entity_poly.pdbx_strand_id
1 'polypeptide(L)'
;MPAERKPIVMQTKKSSTIYENWKVYSRHDKLMFRCNEKKARWYLVRDLGKLAPEHGDRSIQLTFETKGNGHNEGDYMVEDRTNSCVGCNSTELLTMHHVVPDMYRRAMPLCIKSKSSRDILLLCKQCHHLYEDKATKLKKELALKYDCPLEGKGWIHNTENRQAKKAATALLRFSDRIPEERQQTLVQVVKAYQQAHMDQGQGDDDGGDSSNDRPTWSAVLEECSRLEDVYRGPDFVEHGTFVIQQLMNMDDGTVESATGMQRWPHLETFIKLWRQHFLDHVKPSFLSGRWTVDGEIYNH
;
A
#
# COMPACT_ATOMS: atom_id res chain seq x y z
N MET A 1 28.68 20.44 24.62
CA MET A 1 29.15 19.04 24.48
C MET A 1 28.23 18.37 23.45
N PRO A 2 28.69 18.06 22.23
CA PRO A 2 27.85 17.31 21.30
C PRO A 2 27.65 15.88 21.83
N ALA A 3 26.39 15.44 21.89
CA ALA A 3 26.03 14.12 22.38
C ALA A 3 26.69 13.03 21.52
N GLU A 4 27.47 12.14 22.15
CA GLU A 4 28.02 10.96 21.50
C GLU A 4 26.88 10.10 20.96
N ARG A 5 26.90 9.84 19.65
CA ARG A 5 25.97 8.91 19.00
C ARG A 5 26.26 7.52 19.53
N LYS A 6 25.42 7.03 20.44
CA LYS A 6 25.41 5.61 20.82
C LYS A 6 25.17 4.77 19.56
N PRO A 7 26.00 3.75 19.28
CA PRO A 7 25.77 2.85 18.17
C PRO A 7 24.43 2.15 18.39
N ILE A 8 23.54 2.29 17.41
CA ILE A 8 22.27 1.56 17.38
C ILE A 8 22.62 0.11 17.10
N VAL A 9 22.77 -0.68 18.17
CA VAL A 9 22.88 -2.14 18.04
C VAL A 9 21.47 -2.67 17.78
N MET A 10 21.15 -2.85 16.50
CA MET A 10 19.93 -3.54 16.09
C MET A 10 20.02 -4.99 16.56
N GLN A 11 19.10 -5.39 17.43
CA GLN A 11 18.99 -6.77 17.90
C GLN A 11 18.74 -7.69 16.70
N THR A 12 19.74 -8.49 16.34
CA THR A 12 19.63 -9.54 15.33
C THR A 12 18.88 -10.71 15.95
N LYS A 13 17.56 -10.80 15.74
CA LYS A 13 16.83 -12.07 15.90
C LYS A 13 15.44 -12.04 15.27
N LYS A 14 15.37 -12.58 14.06
CA LYS A 14 14.40 -13.56 13.53
C LYS A 14 14.99 -14.03 12.20
N SER A 15 14.83 -15.30 11.86
CA SER A 15 15.34 -15.91 10.61
C SER A 15 15.31 -14.92 9.45
N SER A 16 16.46 -14.66 8.81
CA SER A 16 16.56 -13.79 7.62
C SER A 16 15.92 -14.41 6.37
N THR A 17 15.38 -15.63 6.48
CA THR A 17 14.76 -16.38 5.40
C THR A 17 13.33 -15.89 5.16
N ILE A 18 13.11 -15.27 4.00
CA ILE A 18 11.79 -14.80 3.51
C ILE A 18 11.11 -15.90 2.69
N TYR A 19 11.82 -16.51 1.75
CA TYR A 19 11.37 -17.65 0.97
C TYR A 19 11.83 -18.95 1.63
N GLU A 20 10.88 -19.66 2.25
CA GLU A 20 11.13 -20.97 2.86
C GLU A 20 10.90 -22.14 1.88
N ASN A 21 10.31 -21.83 0.72
CA ASN A 21 10.11 -22.69 -0.45
C ASN A 21 9.43 -24.05 -0.19
N TRP A 22 8.50 -24.13 0.78
CA TRP A 22 7.72 -25.35 0.99
C TRP A 22 6.94 -25.71 -0.28
N LYS A 23 7.04 -26.96 -0.71
CA LYS A 23 6.36 -27.47 -1.91
C LYS A 23 4.99 -28.02 -1.53
N VAL A 24 3.96 -27.64 -2.28
CA VAL A 24 2.60 -28.14 -2.09
C VAL A 24 2.17 -28.87 -3.34
N TYR A 25 1.93 -30.18 -3.20
CA TYR A 25 1.50 -31.08 -4.26
C TYR A 25 -0.01 -31.30 -4.20
N SER A 26 -0.62 -31.50 -5.36
CA SER A 26 -2.02 -31.95 -5.44
C SER A 26 -2.14 -33.41 -4.99
N ARG A 27 -3.38 -33.86 -4.81
CA ARG A 27 -3.70 -35.27 -4.57
C ARG A 27 -3.20 -36.20 -5.70
N HIS A 28 -3.00 -35.65 -6.89
CA HIS A 28 -2.51 -36.34 -8.09
C HIS A 28 -1.02 -36.09 -8.35
N ASP A 29 -0.26 -35.76 -7.31
CA ASP A 29 1.20 -35.62 -7.34
C ASP A 29 1.75 -34.49 -8.23
N LYS A 30 0.90 -33.54 -8.61
CA LYS A 30 1.31 -32.34 -9.36
C LYS A 30 1.79 -31.26 -8.40
N LEU A 31 2.97 -30.67 -8.63
CA LEU A 31 3.41 -29.49 -7.89
C LEU A 31 2.50 -28.28 -8.19
N MET A 32 1.77 -27.81 -7.18
CA MET A 32 0.75 -26.77 -7.36
C MET A 32 1.33 -25.38 -7.16
N PHE A 33 2.07 -25.17 -6.07
CA PHE A 33 2.67 -23.89 -5.70
C PHE A 33 3.71 -24.07 -4.59
N ARG A 34 4.43 -22.98 -4.32
CA ARG A 34 5.32 -22.86 -3.16
C ARG A 34 4.77 -21.93 -2.10
N CYS A 35 5.11 -22.20 -0.85
CA CYS A 35 4.67 -21.36 0.26
C CYS A 35 5.68 -21.28 1.40
N ASN A 36 5.31 -20.49 2.42
CA ASN A 36 6.04 -20.45 3.67
C ASN A 36 5.60 -21.60 4.59
N GLU A 37 6.42 -21.87 5.60
CA GLU A 37 6.20 -22.92 6.58
C GLU A 37 4.86 -22.71 7.32
N LYS A 38 4.51 -21.46 7.63
CA LYS A 38 3.24 -21.13 8.28
C LYS A 38 2.04 -21.65 7.48
N LYS A 39 2.03 -21.47 6.15
CA LYS A 39 0.96 -21.95 5.28
C LYS A 39 0.99 -23.47 5.13
N ALA A 40 2.16 -24.08 4.99
CA ALA A 40 2.27 -25.54 4.96
C ALA A 40 1.73 -26.18 6.25
N ARG A 41 2.14 -25.66 7.41
CA ARG A 41 1.63 -26.10 8.72
C ARG A 41 0.12 -25.89 8.88
N TRP A 42 -0.43 -24.82 8.31
CA TRP A 42 -1.89 -24.59 8.35
C TRP A 42 -2.67 -25.75 7.69
N TYR A 43 -2.16 -26.30 6.57
CA TYR A 43 -2.77 -27.48 5.92
C TYR A 43 -2.60 -28.74 6.76
N LEU A 44 -1.39 -28.98 7.30
CA LEU A 44 -1.07 -30.16 8.11
C LEU A 44 -1.93 -30.24 9.38
N VAL A 45 -2.06 -29.14 10.12
CA VAL A 45 -2.81 -29.09 11.39
C VAL A 45 -4.32 -29.28 11.20
N ARG A 46 -4.83 -29.08 9.97
CA ARG A 46 -6.26 -29.22 9.64
C ARG A 46 -6.58 -30.50 8.90
N ASP A 47 -5.63 -31.43 8.78
CA ASP A 47 -5.77 -32.66 7.98
C ASP A 47 -6.12 -32.41 6.50
N LEU A 48 -5.82 -31.19 6.00
CA LEU A 48 -5.98 -30.79 4.60
C LEU A 48 -4.75 -31.10 3.75
N GLY A 49 -3.68 -31.60 4.37
CA GLY A 49 -2.48 -32.08 3.71
C GLY A 49 -1.71 -33.04 4.60
N LYS A 50 -0.82 -33.81 3.98
CA LYS A 50 0.11 -34.74 4.66
C LYS A 50 1.53 -34.42 4.24
N LEU A 51 2.51 -34.79 5.06
CA LEU A 51 3.91 -34.72 4.66
C LEU A 51 4.14 -35.65 3.46
N ALA A 52 4.94 -35.18 2.50
CA ALA A 52 5.25 -35.89 1.26
C ALA A 52 6.79 -36.04 1.12
N PRO A 53 7.43 -36.87 1.96
CA PRO A 53 8.89 -37.02 1.99
C PRO A 53 9.50 -37.50 0.66
N GLU A 54 8.72 -38.17 -0.19
CA GLU A 54 9.10 -38.57 -1.55
C GLU A 54 9.51 -37.38 -2.44
N HIS A 55 9.04 -36.18 -2.13
CA HIS A 55 9.37 -34.93 -2.86
C HIS A 55 10.47 -34.10 -2.19
N GLY A 56 11.11 -34.67 -1.17
CA GLY A 56 12.14 -34.06 -0.36
C GLY A 56 11.61 -33.29 0.85
N ASP A 57 12.54 -32.77 1.64
CA ASP A 57 12.23 -32.01 2.84
C ASP A 57 11.36 -30.79 2.53
N ARG A 58 10.44 -30.45 3.45
CA ARG A 58 9.48 -29.33 3.31
C ARG A 58 8.50 -29.50 2.15
N SER A 59 7.99 -30.71 1.98
CA SER A 59 6.96 -31.02 1.00
C SER A 59 5.70 -31.53 1.68
N ILE A 60 4.54 -31.06 1.22
CA ILE A 60 3.23 -31.57 1.62
C ILE A 60 2.40 -31.93 0.39
N GLN A 61 1.52 -32.91 0.54
CA GLN A 61 0.54 -33.29 -0.46
C GLN A 61 -0.87 -33.01 0.07
N LEU A 62 -1.70 -32.33 -0.72
CA LEU A 62 -3.09 -32.05 -0.38
C LEU A 62 -3.92 -33.34 -0.38
N THR A 63 -4.85 -33.45 0.57
CA THR A 63 -5.72 -34.63 0.75
C THR A 63 -7.03 -34.54 -0.04
N PHE A 64 -7.29 -33.41 -0.69
CA PHE A 64 -8.55 -33.09 -1.37
C PHE A 64 -8.31 -32.60 -2.80
N GLU A 65 -9.35 -32.64 -3.63
CA GLU A 65 -9.31 -32.11 -5.00
C GLU A 65 -9.45 -30.59 -5.01
N THR A 66 -8.47 -29.89 -5.58
CA THR A 66 -8.51 -28.43 -5.67
C THR A 66 -9.38 -27.99 -6.84
N LYS A 67 -10.13 -26.90 -6.66
CA LYS A 67 -10.97 -26.34 -7.75
C LYS A 67 -10.15 -25.79 -8.93
N GLY A 68 -8.91 -25.37 -8.69
CA GLY A 68 -8.00 -24.87 -9.72
C GLY A 68 -6.86 -25.85 -9.99
N ASN A 69 -6.31 -25.81 -11.20
CA ASN A 69 -5.24 -26.71 -11.64
C ASN A 69 -3.85 -26.36 -11.11
N GLY A 70 -3.73 -25.33 -10.25
CA GLY A 70 -2.45 -24.80 -9.80
C GLY A 70 -1.66 -24.14 -10.92
N HIS A 71 -0.37 -23.97 -10.73
CA HIS A 71 0.53 -23.44 -11.76
C HIS A 71 0.98 -24.53 -12.72
N ASN A 72 1.39 -24.13 -13.93
CA ASN A 72 1.97 -25.03 -14.90
C ASN A 72 3.38 -25.45 -14.50
N GLU A 73 3.79 -26.64 -14.94
CA GLU A 73 5.19 -27.02 -14.88
C GLU A 73 6.00 -26.02 -15.72
N GLY A 74 7.13 -25.57 -15.20
CA GLY A 74 7.90 -24.50 -15.82
C GLY A 74 7.44 -23.09 -15.45
N ASP A 75 6.38 -22.88 -14.68
CA ASP A 75 6.02 -21.53 -14.21
C ASP A 75 7.02 -21.02 -13.14
N TYR A 76 7.39 -19.74 -13.20
CA TYR A 76 8.10 -19.03 -12.13
C TYR A 76 7.52 -19.25 -10.73
N MET A 77 6.20 -19.43 -10.61
CA MET A 77 5.49 -19.62 -9.35
C MET A 77 5.76 -20.98 -8.68
N VAL A 78 6.30 -21.94 -9.42
CA VAL A 78 6.70 -23.26 -8.89
C VAL A 78 8.23 -23.41 -8.80
N GLU A 79 9.00 -22.36 -9.06
CA GLU A 79 10.46 -22.36 -8.90
C GLU A 79 10.89 -22.04 -7.47
N ASP A 80 12.00 -22.66 -7.03
CA ASP A 80 12.66 -22.28 -5.79
C ASP A 80 13.17 -20.84 -5.89
N ARG A 81 12.84 -20.02 -4.89
CA ARG A 81 13.29 -18.63 -4.85
C ARG A 81 14.48 -18.46 -3.90
N THR A 82 15.43 -17.63 -4.31
CA THR A 82 16.59 -17.29 -3.48
C THR A 82 16.27 -16.12 -2.55
N ASN A 83 16.80 -16.17 -1.33
CA ASN A 83 16.70 -15.07 -0.36
C ASN A 83 17.80 -14.04 -0.62
N SER A 84 17.79 -13.42 -1.79
CA SER A 84 18.74 -12.38 -2.18
C SER A 84 18.06 -11.30 -3.03
N CYS A 85 18.68 -10.13 -3.05
CA CYS A 85 18.26 -9.01 -3.88
C CYS A 85 18.37 -9.41 -5.36
N VAL A 86 17.28 -9.32 -6.12
CA VAL A 86 17.29 -9.67 -7.55
C VAL A 86 18.17 -8.72 -8.39
N GLY A 87 18.43 -7.51 -7.88
CA GLY A 87 19.31 -6.51 -8.48
C GLY A 87 20.79 -6.85 -8.31
N CYS A 88 21.24 -7.00 -7.06
CA CYS A 88 22.67 -7.05 -6.72
C CYS A 88 23.12 -8.29 -5.94
N ASN A 89 22.24 -9.28 -5.74
CA ASN A 89 22.46 -10.51 -4.96
C ASN A 89 22.78 -10.33 -3.46
N SER A 90 22.73 -9.10 -2.92
CA SER A 90 22.86 -8.90 -1.47
C SER A 90 21.81 -9.71 -0.72
N THR A 91 22.20 -10.37 0.37
CA THR A 91 21.32 -11.12 1.28
C THR A 91 20.96 -10.31 2.53
N GLU A 92 21.41 -9.05 2.60
CA GLU A 92 21.23 -8.17 3.75
C GLU A 92 20.12 -7.14 3.49
N LEU A 93 19.42 -6.77 4.57
CA LEU A 93 18.40 -5.71 4.56
C LEU A 93 17.39 -5.86 3.41
N LEU A 94 16.97 -7.10 3.18
CA LEU A 94 16.01 -7.46 2.15
C LEU A 94 14.62 -6.91 2.47
N THR A 95 13.93 -6.49 1.42
CA THR A 95 12.59 -5.96 1.44
C THR A 95 11.78 -6.59 0.31
N MET A 96 10.48 -6.77 0.52
CA MET A 96 9.55 -7.21 -0.52
C MET A 96 9.06 -6.00 -1.30
N HIS A 97 9.43 -5.91 -2.57
CA HIS A 97 9.07 -4.82 -3.46
C HIS A 97 7.93 -5.25 -4.39
N HIS A 98 6.87 -4.44 -4.45
CA HIS A 98 5.76 -4.62 -5.38
C HIS A 98 6.11 -3.98 -6.73
N VAL A 99 6.43 -4.80 -7.74
CA VAL A 99 6.76 -4.34 -9.10
C VAL A 99 5.63 -3.52 -9.71
N VAL A 100 4.39 -4.00 -9.56
CA VAL A 100 3.20 -3.19 -9.80
C VAL A 100 2.82 -2.53 -8.47
N PRO A 101 2.87 -1.18 -8.34
CA PRO A 101 2.66 -0.52 -7.07
C PRO A 101 1.32 -0.89 -6.43
N ASP A 102 1.36 -1.10 -5.12
CA ASP A 102 0.21 -1.55 -4.33
C ASP A 102 -1.02 -0.62 -4.45
N MET A 103 -0.78 0.70 -4.57
CA MET A 103 -1.85 1.69 -4.80
C MET A 103 -2.72 1.38 -6.02
N TYR A 104 -2.13 0.82 -7.09
CA TYR A 104 -2.89 0.39 -8.27
C TYR A 104 -3.43 -1.02 -8.06
N ARG A 105 -2.61 -1.93 -7.53
CA ARG A 105 -2.98 -3.34 -7.41
C ARG A 105 -4.23 -3.58 -6.55
N ARG A 106 -4.41 -2.82 -5.46
CA ARG A 106 -5.57 -2.96 -4.56
C ARG A 106 -6.91 -2.72 -5.27
N ALA A 107 -6.92 -1.83 -6.27
CA ALA A 107 -8.11 -1.48 -7.04
C ALA A 107 -8.41 -2.44 -8.22
N MET A 108 -7.47 -3.33 -8.58
CA MET A 108 -7.67 -4.27 -9.68
C MET A 108 -8.75 -5.34 -9.38
N PRO A 109 -9.35 -5.95 -10.42
CA PRO A 109 -10.26 -7.10 -10.30
C PRO A 109 -9.64 -8.26 -9.53
N LEU A 110 -10.48 -9.03 -8.82
CA LEU A 110 -10.04 -10.16 -8.00
C LEU A 110 -9.27 -11.22 -8.80
N CYS A 111 -9.67 -11.47 -10.04
CA CYS A 111 -8.99 -12.41 -10.94
C CYS A 111 -7.56 -11.99 -11.31
N ILE A 112 -7.17 -10.73 -11.06
CA ILE A 112 -5.80 -10.23 -11.28
C ILE A 112 -5.05 -10.02 -9.96
N LYS A 113 -5.66 -9.33 -8.98
CA LYS A 113 -4.92 -8.92 -7.77
C LYS A 113 -4.52 -10.07 -6.86
N SER A 114 -5.26 -11.18 -6.89
CA SER A 114 -4.97 -12.36 -6.07
C SER A 114 -3.71 -13.14 -6.46
N LYS A 115 -3.11 -12.91 -7.65
CA LYS A 115 -1.75 -13.39 -8.02
C LYS A 115 -0.61 -12.41 -7.67
N SER A 116 -0.74 -11.66 -6.56
CA SER A 116 0.26 -10.63 -6.20
C SER A 116 1.68 -11.13 -6.04
N SER A 117 1.85 -12.37 -5.60
CA SER A 117 3.16 -12.98 -5.33
C SER A 117 4.08 -13.14 -6.54
N ARG A 118 3.57 -13.05 -7.78
CA ARG A 118 4.43 -13.03 -8.99
C ARG A 118 5.20 -11.73 -9.07
N ASP A 119 4.54 -10.62 -8.79
CA ASP A 119 5.08 -9.26 -8.93
C ASP A 119 5.64 -8.73 -7.60
N ILE A 120 5.97 -9.62 -6.67
CA ILE A 120 6.64 -9.29 -5.41
C ILE A 120 8.04 -9.89 -5.45
N LEU A 121 9.06 -9.03 -5.52
CA LEU A 121 10.46 -9.41 -5.66
C LEU A 121 11.28 -8.89 -4.48
N LEU A 122 12.38 -9.58 -4.17
CA LEU A 122 13.27 -9.14 -3.10
C LEU A 122 14.27 -8.11 -3.63
N LEU A 123 14.34 -6.97 -2.96
CA LEU A 123 15.39 -5.97 -3.14
C LEU A 123 16.05 -5.68 -1.79
N CYS A 124 17.37 -5.48 -1.78
CA CYS A 124 18.01 -4.84 -0.63
C CYS A 124 17.55 -3.38 -0.54
N LYS A 125 17.64 -2.78 0.66
CA LYS A 125 17.22 -1.40 0.90
C LYS A 125 17.79 -0.39 -0.11
N GLN A 126 19.04 -0.56 -0.54
CA GLN A 126 19.70 0.33 -1.51
C GLN A 126 19.04 0.24 -2.90
N CYS A 127 18.91 -0.95 -3.46
CA CYS A 127 18.26 -1.14 -4.76
C CYS A 127 16.79 -0.71 -4.72
N HIS A 128 16.10 -0.97 -3.62
CA HIS A 128 14.71 -0.55 -3.44
C HIS A 128 14.58 0.97 -3.47
N HIS A 129 15.39 1.71 -2.71
CA HIS A 129 15.38 3.17 -2.72
C HIS A 129 15.65 3.74 -4.11
N LEU A 130 16.71 3.25 -4.78
CA LEU A 130 17.08 3.71 -6.12
C LEU A 130 15.95 3.48 -7.15
N TYR A 131 15.22 2.36 -7.03
CA TYR A 131 14.10 2.08 -7.91
C TYR A 131 12.86 2.90 -7.57
N GLU A 132 12.55 3.12 -6.28
CA GLU A 132 11.40 3.95 -5.88
C GLU A 132 11.52 5.39 -6.40
N ASP A 133 12.72 5.94 -6.51
CA ASP A 133 12.95 7.23 -7.15
C ASP A 133 12.50 7.23 -8.62
N LYS A 134 12.75 6.13 -9.35
CA LYS A 134 12.31 5.96 -10.76
C LYS A 134 10.80 5.70 -10.82
N ALA A 135 10.29 4.80 -9.98
CA ALA A 135 8.87 4.50 -9.88
C ALA A 135 8.05 5.75 -9.54
N THR A 136 8.56 6.64 -8.68
CA THR A 136 7.91 7.91 -8.33
C THR A 136 7.82 8.85 -9.54
N LYS A 137 8.81 8.86 -10.44
CA LYS A 137 8.73 9.63 -11.68
C LYS A 137 7.63 9.09 -12.59
N LEU A 138 7.57 7.78 -12.81
CA LEU A 138 6.48 7.16 -13.58
C LEU A 138 5.10 7.41 -12.94
N LYS A 139 4.98 7.31 -11.61
CA LYS A 139 3.72 7.66 -10.89
C LYS A 139 3.29 9.09 -11.20
N LYS A 140 4.22 10.06 -11.22
CA LYS A 140 3.94 11.47 -11.56
C LYS A 140 3.54 11.65 -13.03
N GLU A 141 4.18 10.94 -13.95
CA GLU A 141 3.78 10.93 -15.37
C GLU A 141 2.37 10.37 -15.55
N LEU A 142 2.03 9.29 -14.84
CA LEU A 142 0.69 8.74 -14.81
C LEU A 142 -0.32 9.71 -14.18
N ALA A 143 0.07 10.44 -13.13
CA ALA A 143 -0.77 11.48 -12.54
C ALA A 143 -1.14 12.57 -13.56
N LEU A 144 -0.18 13.01 -14.37
CA LEU A 144 -0.44 13.94 -15.47
C LEU A 144 -1.31 13.30 -16.57
N LYS A 145 -0.97 12.08 -16.98
CA LYS A 145 -1.67 11.37 -18.07
C LYS A 145 -3.16 11.15 -17.79
N TYR A 146 -3.50 10.77 -16.56
CA TYR A 146 -4.89 10.52 -16.15
C TYR A 146 -5.52 11.73 -15.45
N ASP A 147 -4.83 12.87 -15.45
CA ASP A 147 -5.24 14.10 -14.77
C ASP A 147 -5.54 13.88 -13.27
N CYS A 148 -4.98 12.87 -12.59
CA CYS A 148 -5.29 12.55 -11.20
C CYS A 148 -4.03 12.69 -10.31
N PRO A 149 -3.99 13.64 -9.36
CA PRO A 149 -2.85 13.79 -8.44
C PRO A 149 -2.59 12.52 -7.63
N LEU A 150 -1.35 12.30 -7.17
CA LEU A 150 -1.00 11.12 -6.38
C LEU A 150 -1.74 11.05 -5.04
N GLU A 151 -2.12 12.21 -4.51
CA GLU A 151 -2.91 12.40 -3.31
C GLU A 151 -4.42 12.11 -3.55
N GLY A 152 -4.84 11.90 -4.80
CA GLY A 152 -6.23 11.71 -5.19
C GLY A 152 -6.96 12.99 -5.59
N LYS A 153 -8.22 12.84 -6.02
CA LYS A 153 -9.16 13.91 -6.38
C LYS A 153 -10.28 14.01 -5.35
N GLY A 154 -11.00 15.14 -5.33
CA GLY A 154 -12.19 15.33 -4.48
C GLY A 154 -11.87 15.70 -3.02
N TRP A 155 -10.73 16.34 -2.78
CA TRP A 155 -10.41 16.94 -1.49
C TRP A 155 -11.30 18.16 -1.23
N ILE A 156 -11.85 18.26 -0.01
CA ILE A 156 -12.55 19.45 0.45
C ILE A 156 -11.60 20.25 1.33
N HIS A 157 -11.47 21.54 1.02
CA HIS A 157 -10.68 22.49 1.78
C HIS A 157 -11.61 23.38 2.61
N ASN A 158 -11.61 23.21 3.92
CA ASN A 158 -12.33 24.11 4.82
C ASN A 158 -11.43 25.31 5.13
N THR A 159 -11.69 26.42 4.44
CA THR A 159 -10.92 27.67 4.58
C THR A 159 -11.03 28.27 5.97
N GLU A 160 -12.19 28.15 6.62
CA GLU A 160 -12.43 28.65 7.98
C GLU A 160 -11.60 27.85 9.01
N ASN A 161 -11.70 26.52 8.98
CA ASN A 161 -10.89 25.63 9.81
C ASN A 161 -9.40 25.89 9.59
N ARG A 162 -8.98 26.09 8.33
CA ARG A 162 -7.58 26.39 7.99
C ARG A 162 -7.09 27.69 8.63
N GLN A 163 -7.90 28.74 8.58
CA GLN A 163 -7.57 30.05 9.15
C GLN A 163 -7.52 29.97 10.68
N ALA A 164 -8.54 29.40 11.31
CA ALA A 164 -8.61 29.20 12.76
C ALA A 164 -7.43 28.36 13.28
N LYS A 165 -7.16 27.22 12.63
CA LYS A 165 -6.03 26.34 12.94
C LYS A 165 -4.69 27.05 12.86
N LYS A 166 -4.43 27.78 11.77
CA LYS A 166 -3.19 28.54 11.59
C LYS A 166 -3.03 29.62 12.66
N ALA A 167 -4.09 30.38 12.93
CA ALA A 167 -4.07 31.43 13.94
C ALA A 167 -3.82 30.86 15.34
N ALA A 168 -4.54 29.79 15.70
CA ALA A 168 -4.39 29.13 16.98
C ALA A 168 -3.00 28.52 17.18
N THR A 169 -2.48 27.81 16.16
CA THR A 169 -1.12 27.24 16.19
C THR A 169 -0.05 28.31 16.35
N ALA A 170 -0.21 29.45 15.67
CA ALA A 170 0.73 30.57 15.78
C ALA A 170 0.73 31.18 17.18
N LEU A 171 -0.45 31.39 17.77
CA LEU A 171 -0.59 31.90 19.14
C LEU A 171 -0.06 30.92 20.20
N LEU A 172 -0.23 29.61 20.01
CA LEU A 172 0.29 28.60 20.94
C LEU A 172 1.81 28.48 20.92
N ARG A 173 2.43 28.51 19.73
CA ARG A 173 3.85 28.16 19.56
C ARG A 173 4.79 29.35 19.50
N PHE A 174 4.29 30.53 19.14
CA PHE A 174 5.14 31.66 18.78
C PHE A 174 4.61 33.00 19.31
N SER A 175 3.72 33.01 20.31
CA SER A 175 3.13 34.25 20.85
C SER A 175 4.19 35.27 21.28
N ASP A 176 5.29 34.82 21.89
CA ASP A 176 6.44 35.63 22.29
C ASP A 176 7.16 36.35 21.14
N ARG A 177 7.03 35.86 19.91
CA ARG A 177 7.72 36.39 18.71
C ARG A 177 6.81 37.15 17.75
N ILE A 178 5.50 37.17 18.02
CA ILE A 178 4.52 37.83 17.17
C ILE A 178 4.25 39.23 17.73
N PRO A 179 4.37 40.32 16.93
CA PRO A 179 4.01 41.66 17.38
C PRO A 179 2.58 41.73 17.92
N GLU A 180 2.34 42.55 18.93
CA GLU A 180 1.08 42.60 19.68
C GLU A 180 -0.15 42.87 18.79
N GLU A 181 -0.02 43.79 17.83
CA GLU A 181 -1.06 44.08 16.82
C GLU A 181 -1.43 42.82 16.00
N ARG A 182 -0.43 42.01 15.63
CA ARG A 182 -0.66 40.77 14.90
C ARG A 182 -1.27 39.70 15.79
N GLN A 183 -0.88 39.61 17.07
CA GLN A 183 -1.51 38.69 18.02
C GLN A 183 -3.00 38.98 18.16
N GLN A 184 -3.38 40.26 18.32
CA GLN A 184 -4.77 40.68 18.40
C GLN A 184 -5.55 40.25 17.15
N THR A 185 -4.98 40.45 15.97
CA THR A 185 -5.58 39.98 14.71
C THR A 185 -5.84 38.46 14.71
N LEU A 186 -4.85 37.66 15.14
CA LEU A 186 -4.99 36.20 15.20
C LEU A 186 -6.02 35.75 16.24
N VAL A 187 -6.09 36.45 17.38
CA VAL A 187 -7.10 36.20 18.42
C VAL A 187 -8.50 36.44 17.85
N GLN A 188 -8.70 37.50 17.06
CA GLN A 188 -9.99 37.77 16.43
C GLN A 188 -10.39 36.67 15.43
N VAL A 189 -9.45 36.13 14.66
CA VAL A 189 -9.73 35.00 13.75
C VAL A 189 -10.27 33.78 14.53
N VAL A 190 -9.63 33.42 15.64
CA VAL A 190 -10.06 32.27 16.47
C VAL A 190 -11.41 32.54 17.14
N LYS A 191 -11.65 33.77 17.63
CA LYS A 191 -12.94 34.16 18.22
C LYS A 191 -14.08 34.13 17.21
N ALA A 192 -13.86 34.66 16.01
CA ALA A 192 -14.85 34.65 14.94
C ALA A 192 -15.23 33.21 14.56
N TYR A 193 -14.25 32.31 14.51
CA TYR A 193 -14.50 30.88 14.28
C TYR A 193 -15.37 30.26 15.38
N GLN A 194 -15.01 30.45 16.66
CA GLN A 194 -15.81 29.94 17.78
C GLN A 194 -17.25 30.44 17.76
N GLN A 195 -17.44 31.73 17.46
CA GLN A 195 -18.77 32.32 17.41
C GLN A 195 -19.63 31.71 16.30
N ALA A 196 -19.04 31.47 15.12
CA ALA A 196 -19.76 30.85 14.00
C ALA A 196 -20.13 29.37 14.23
N HIS A 197 -19.43 28.68 15.13
CA HIS A 197 -19.63 27.25 15.39
C HIS A 197 -20.28 26.93 16.76
N MET A 198 -20.48 27.92 17.64
CA MET A 198 -21.25 27.76 18.89
C MET A 198 -22.75 27.52 18.63
N ASP A 199 -23.30 28.04 17.53
CA ASP A 199 -24.75 27.96 17.22
C ASP A 199 -25.19 26.60 16.63
N GLN A 200 -24.26 25.69 16.34
CA GLN A 200 -24.56 24.37 15.73
C GLN A 200 -24.57 23.20 16.73
N GLY A 201 -24.33 23.46 18.03
CA GLY A 201 -24.18 22.45 19.09
C GLY A 201 -25.36 22.27 20.06
N GLN A 202 -26.47 22.99 19.88
CA GLN A 202 -27.67 22.87 20.74
C GLN A 202 -28.77 22.06 20.02
N GLY A 203 -28.53 20.75 19.93
CA GLY A 203 -29.57 19.77 19.64
C GLY A 203 -29.87 18.98 20.90
N ASP A 204 -31.04 19.24 21.48
CA ASP A 204 -31.79 18.41 22.43
C ASP A 204 -30.97 17.67 23.51
N ASP A 205 -30.66 18.34 24.63
CA ASP A 205 -30.61 17.62 25.90
C ASP A 205 -31.10 18.49 27.07
N ASP A 206 -31.73 17.78 27.98
CA ASP A 206 -32.68 18.18 29.01
C ASP A 206 -32.11 19.12 30.07
N GLY A 207 -33.01 19.83 30.75
CA GLY A 207 -32.70 20.91 31.68
C GLY A 207 -31.81 20.47 32.83
N GLY A 208 -30.51 20.82 32.73
CA GLY A 208 -29.52 20.64 33.78
C GLY A 208 -28.82 21.95 34.12
N ASP A 209 -29.12 22.48 35.30
CA ASP A 209 -28.42 23.59 35.94
C ASP A 209 -26.93 23.25 36.14
N SER A 210 -26.02 23.95 35.46
CA SER A 210 -24.58 23.90 35.73
C SER A 210 -23.88 25.17 35.29
N SER A 211 -23.70 26.05 36.28
CA SER A 211 -22.85 27.22 36.19
C SER A 211 -21.37 26.84 35.98
N ASN A 212 -20.79 27.43 34.92
CA ASN A 212 -19.37 27.79 34.77
C ASN A 212 -18.36 26.79 34.19
N ASP A 213 -18.71 26.08 33.11
CA ASP A 213 -17.75 25.27 32.33
C ASP A 213 -17.30 25.98 31.04
N ARG A 214 -16.83 27.24 31.15
CA ARG A 214 -16.31 27.98 29.99
C ARG A 214 -14.87 27.55 29.72
N PRO A 215 -14.54 27.01 28.52
CA PRO A 215 -13.20 26.56 28.22
C PRO A 215 -12.18 27.71 28.34
N THR A 216 -11.03 27.42 28.94
CA THR A 216 -9.92 28.39 29.03
C THR A 216 -9.44 28.78 27.63
N TRP A 217 -8.88 29.98 27.48
CA TRP A 217 -8.36 30.42 26.18
C TRP A 217 -7.29 29.48 25.61
N SER A 218 -6.46 28.87 26.47
CA SER A 218 -5.50 27.85 26.05
C SER A 218 -6.20 26.62 25.45
N ALA A 219 -7.27 26.15 26.09
CA ALA A 219 -8.05 25.01 25.61
C ALA A 219 -8.70 25.30 24.25
N VAL A 220 -9.22 26.52 24.05
CA VAL A 220 -9.76 26.97 22.75
C VAL A 220 -8.70 26.94 21.65
N LEU A 221 -7.52 27.49 21.92
CA LEU A 221 -6.43 27.47 20.94
C LEU A 221 -5.98 26.05 20.61
N GLU A 222 -5.88 25.18 21.62
CA GLU A 222 -5.53 23.78 21.42
C GLU A 222 -6.56 23.05 20.57
N GLU A 223 -7.85 23.27 20.83
CA GLU A 223 -8.96 22.74 20.04
C GLU A 223 -8.86 23.21 18.58
N CYS A 224 -8.79 24.52 18.35
CA CYS A 224 -8.66 25.08 17.00
C CYS A 224 -7.40 24.57 16.28
N SER A 225 -6.29 24.35 17.00
CA SER A 225 -5.05 23.83 16.40
C SER A 225 -5.17 22.40 15.87
N ARG A 226 -6.14 21.63 16.37
CA ARG A 226 -6.42 20.25 15.97
C ARG A 226 -7.46 20.14 14.85
N LEU A 227 -8.05 21.25 14.41
CA LEU A 227 -9.04 21.24 13.34
C LEU A 227 -8.52 20.56 12.08
N GLU A 228 -9.38 19.76 11.46
CA GLU A 228 -9.14 19.22 10.14
C GLU A 228 -9.54 20.27 9.09
N ASP A 229 -8.55 20.74 8.33
CA ASP A 229 -8.72 21.78 7.32
C ASP A 229 -8.76 21.24 5.89
N VAL A 230 -8.41 19.97 5.72
CA VAL A 230 -8.45 19.25 4.46
C VAL A 230 -8.90 17.82 4.74
N TYR A 231 -10.00 17.40 4.10
CA TYR A 231 -10.57 16.07 4.31
C TYR A 231 -11.16 15.50 3.00
N ARG A 232 -11.47 14.21 3.01
CA ARG A 232 -12.02 13.49 1.84
C ARG A 232 -13.49 13.86 1.66
N GLY A 233 -13.83 14.45 0.52
CA GLY A 233 -15.22 14.74 0.15
C GLY A 233 -16.00 13.52 -0.35
N PRO A 234 -17.30 13.68 -0.70
CA PRO A 234 -18.12 12.60 -1.25
C PRO A 234 -17.60 12.09 -2.59
N ASP A 235 -17.00 12.98 -3.39
CA ASP A 235 -16.39 12.64 -4.69
C ASP A 235 -14.91 12.26 -4.56
N PHE A 236 -14.42 12.00 -3.34
CA PHE A 236 -13.02 11.65 -3.14
C PHE A 236 -12.68 10.31 -3.77
N VAL A 237 -11.61 10.29 -4.57
CA VAL A 237 -11.09 9.07 -5.18
C VAL A 237 -9.56 9.06 -5.12
N GLU A 238 -9.01 7.95 -4.62
CA GLU A 238 -7.57 7.73 -4.57
C GLU A 238 -7.02 7.56 -6.00
N HIS A 239 -5.82 8.09 -6.25
CA HIS A 239 -5.16 8.02 -7.57
C HIS A 239 -5.19 6.63 -8.20
N GLY A 240 -4.75 5.63 -7.42
CA GLY A 240 -4.65 4.27 -7.92
C GLY A 240 -6.00 3.68 -8.30
N THR A 241 -7.04 3.95 -7.50
CA THR A 241 -8.42 3.55 -7.80
C THR A 241 -8.93 4.23 -9.07
N PHE A 242 -8.72 5.54 -9.19
CA PHE A 242 -9.15 6.30 -10.36
C PHE A 242 -8.49 5.78 -11.64
N VAL A 243 -7.16 5.64 -11.66
CA VAL A 243 -6.42 5.15 -12.84
C VAL A 243 -6.89 3.76 -13.26
N ILE A 244 -7.10 2.85 -12.30
CA ILE A 244 -7.55 1.49 -12.60
C ILE A 244 -8.98 1.49 -13.15
N GLN A 245 -9.89 2.30 -12.59
CA GLN A 245 -11.24 2.45 -13.14
C GLN A 245 -11.22 2.98 -14.57
N GLN A 246 -10.38 3.99 -14.85
CA GLN A 246 -10.22 4.50 -16.22
C GLN A 246 -9.73 3.40 -17.17
N LEU A 247 -8.69 2.65 -16.78
CA LEU A 247 -8.16 1.54 -17.58
C LEU A 247 -9.17 0.41 -17.82
N MET A 248 -10.08 0.17 -16.88
CA MET A 248 -11.10 -0.88 -16.99
C MET A 248 -12.29 -0.47 -17.85
N ASN A 249 -12.58 0.83 -17.95
CA ASN A 249 -13.78 1.38 -18.58
C ASN A 249 -13.51 2.06 -19.95
N MET A 250 -12.30 1.96 -20.48
CA MET A 250 -12.00 2.42 -21.85
C MET A 250 -12.83 1.65 -22.88
N ASP A 251 -13.10 2.24 -24.05
CA ASP A 251 -14.11 1.78 -25.03
C ASP A 251 -13.82 0.38 -25.64
N ASP A 252 -12.61 -0.16 -25.48
CA ASP A 252 -12.19 -1.53 -25.84
C ASP A 252 -12.00 -2.45 -24.61
N GLY A 253 -12.47 -1.98 -23.45
CA GLY A 253 -11.89 -2.28 -22.14
C GLY A 253 -12.22 -3.64 -21.55
N THR A 254 -13.23 -4.33 -22.08
CA THR A 254 -13.58 -5.69 -21.63
C THR A 254 -13.76 -6.63 -22.80
N VAL A 255 -12.83 -7.58 -22.92
CA VAL A 255 -12.92 -8.66 -23.90
C VAL A 255 -13.22 -9.95 -23.17
N GLU A 256 -14.23 -10.69 -23.62
CA GLU A 256 -14.48 -12.04 -23.14
C GLU A 256 -13.54 -13.00 -23.88
N SER A 257 -12.75 -13.78 -23.15
CA SER A 257 -11.92 -14.81 -23.77
C SER A 257 -12.80 -15.91 -24.36
N ALA A 258 -12.22 -16.76 -25.23
CA ALA A 258 -12.87 -17.97 -25.72
C ALA A 258 -13.36 -18.93 -24.60
N THR A 259 -12.93 -18.71 -23.35
CA THR A 259 -13.30 -19.49 -22.16
C THR A 259 -14.31 -18.75 -21.26
N GLY A 260 -14.91 -17.64 -21.72
CA GLY A 260 -15.86 -16.84 -20.94
C GLY A 260 -15.23 -15.96 -19.86
N MET A 261 -13.90 -15.77 -19.87
CA MET A 261 -13.20 -15.00 -18.84
C MET A 261 -13.09 -13.53 -19.28
N GLN A 262 -13.57 -12.63 -18.43
CA GLN A 262 -13.42 -11.19 -18.66
C GLN A 262 -11.95 -10.76 -18.57
N ARG A 263 -11.48 -10.02 -19.57
CA ARG A 263 -10.13 -9.49 -19.68
C ARG A 263 -10.14 -7.99 -19.92
N TRP A 264 -9.09 -7.32 -19.46
CA TRP A 264 -8.91 -5.86 -19.58
C TRP A 264 -7.58 -5.55 -20.30
N PRO A 265 -7.56 -5.41 -21.64
CA PRO A 265 -6.32 -5.23 -22.41
C PRO A 265 -5.46 -4.04 -21.97
N HIS A 266 -6.09 -2.92 -21.63
CA HIS A 266 -5.40 -1.74 -21.11
C HIS A 266 -4.79 -1.97 -19.74
N LEU A 267 -5.47 -2.71 -18.86
CA LEU A 267 -4.94 -3.09 -17.56
C LEU A 267 -3.76 -4.08 -17.69
N GLU A 268 -3.82 -5.01 -18.64
CA GLU A 268 -2.70 -5.88 -18.98
C GLU A 268 -1.49 -5.07 -19.45
N THR A 269 -1.71 -4.11 -20.35
CA THR A 269 -0.67 -3.21 -20.85
C THR A 269 -0.08 -2.37 -19.71
N PHE A 270 -0.89 -1.92 -18.77
CA PHE A 270 -0.45 -1.18 -17.59
C PHE A 270 0.42 -2.04 -16.65
N ILE A 271 0.06 -3.31 -16.43
CA ILE A 271 0.87 -4.25 -15.65
C ILE A 271 2.21 -4.51 -16.35
N LYS A 272 2.18 -4.74 -17.66
CA LYS A 272 3.39 -4.95 -18.47
C LYS A 272 4.31 -3.72 -18.48
N LEU A 273 3.75 -2.51 -18.52
CA LEU A 273 4.49 -1.26 -18.37
C LEU A 273 5.30 -1.25 -17.07
N TRP A 274 4.66 -1.58 -15.93
CA TRP A 274 5.35 -1.62 -14.64
C TRP A 274 6.43 -2.71 -14.57
N ARG A 275 6.15 -3.89 -15.13
CA ARG A 275 7.13 -4.98 -15.20
C ARG A 275 8.35 -4.59 -16.06
N GLN A 276 8.12 -4.01 -17.24
CA GLN A 276 9.19 -3.55 -18.11
C GLN A 276 10.00 -2.43 -17.46
N HIS A 277 9.32 -1.43 -16.88
CA HIS A 277 9.96 -0.32 -16.16
C HIS A 277 10.84 -0.83 -15.00
N PHE A 278 10.43 -1.89 -14.29
CA PHE A 278 11.27 -2.55 -13.30
C PHE A 278 12.54 -3.15 -13.92
N LEU A 279 12.43 -3.91 -15.01
CA LEU A 279 13.60 -4.47 -15.69
C LEU A 279 14.56 -3.38 -16.20
N ASP A 280 14.03 -2.31 -16.78
CA ASP A 280 14.84 -1.23 -17.38
C ASP A 280 15.68 -0.49 -16.33
N HIS A 281 15.13 -0.31 -15.12
CA HIS A 281 15.76 0.51 -14.08
C HIS A 281 16.46 -0.29 -12.98
N VAL A 282 15.97 -1.47 -12.63
CA VAL A 282 16.66 -2.37 -11.67
C VAL A 282 17.74 -3.18 -12.36
N LYS A 283 17.55 -3.53 -13.64
CA LYS A 283 18.46 -4.38 -14.44
C LYS A 283 18.87 -5.64 -13.67
N PRO A 284 17.89 -6.44 -13.19
CA PRO A 284 18.17 -7.51 -12.25
C PRO A 284 19.03 -8.59 -12.89
N SER A 285 20.21 -8.87 -12.31
CA SER A 285 21.10 -9.94 -12.77
C SER A 285 20.81 -11.29 -12.12
N PHE A 286 19.96 -11.31 -11.08
CA PHE A 286 19.67 -12.50 -10.26
C PHE A 286 18.18 -12.83 -10.22
N LEU A 287 17.39 -12.29 -11.14
CA LEU A 287 16.00 -12.66 -11.34
C LEU A 287 15.91 -13.88 -12.26
N SER A 288 15.03 -14.84 -11.94
CA SER A 288 14.78 -15.99 -12.81
C SER A 288 14.32 -15.53 -14.19
N GLY A 289 14.86 -16.15 -15.24
CA GLY A 289 14.41 -15.92 -16.62
C GLY A 289 12.96 -16.35 -16.88
N ARG A 290 12.33 -17.09 -15.96
CA ARG A 290 10.91 -17.44 -16.04
C ARG A 290 9.99 -16.32 -15.53
N TRP A 291 10.55 -15.33 -14.84
CA TRP A 291 9.84 -14.08 -14.57
C TRP A 291 9.98 -13.17 -15.79
N THR A 292 8.88 -12.92 -16.48
CA THR A 292 8.85 -12.12 -17.71
C THR A 292 7.76 -11.07 -17.65
N VAL A 293 7.88 -10.05 -18.50
CA VAL A 293 6.85 -9.02 -18.68
C VAL A 293 5.50 -9.64 -19.04
N ASP A 294 5.52 -10.63 -19.94
CA ASP A 294 4.34 -11.37 -20.41
C ASP A 294 3.91 -12.51 -19.50
N GLY A 295 4.50 -12.63 -18.31
CA GLY A 295 4.10 -13.62 -17.31
C GLY A 295 2.60 -13.55 -17.00
N GLU A 296 2.03 -14.68 -16.60
CA GLU A 296 0.58 -14.82 -16.36
C GLU A 296 0.02 -13.74 -15.43
N ILE A 297 -1.11 -13.12 -15.83
CA ILE A 297 -1.77 -12.01 -15.11
C ILE A 297 -3.03 -12.47 -14.37
N TYR A 298 -3.78 -13.41 -14.94
CA TYR A 298 -5.09 -13.83 -14.44
C TYR A 298 -5.03 -15.11 -13.62
N ASN A 299 -6.01 -15.29 -12.74
CA ASN A 299 -6.40 -16.60 -12.22
C ASN A 299 -7.28 -17.32 -13.23
N HIS A 300 -7.02 -18.62 -13.37
CA HIS A 300 -7.91 -19.58 -14.00
C HIS A 300 -8.66 -20.37 -12.91
#